data_AF-A0A959NNA8-F1
#
_entry.id   AF-A0A959NNA8-F1
#
_cell.length_a   1.000
_cell.length_b   1.000
_cell.length_c   1.000
_cell.angle_alpha   90.00
_cell.angle_beta   90.00
_cell.angle_gamma   90.00
#
_symmetry.space_group_name_H-M   'P 1'
#
loop_
_entity.id
_entity.type
_entity.pdbx_description
1 polymer ?
#
loop_
_entity_poly.entity_id
_entity_poly.type
_entity_poly.pdbx_seq_one_letter_code
_entity_poly.pdbx_strand_id
1 'polypeptide(L)'
;MSLIEHVLMAGSPNKSILSSSTTEGVKLNCKFVKYANQGNYFSATDHTGSINLPHDIFLSEATSFMLSRGFYDHHEHHIAVYTGIEETEHRDIHKTFENYLNAKKKLYDLLSYNDIAIINSDDKYWRKVTSNCKAQIITFGVNPHADLQIKNYNIKSDYSWFSFKFLNQIHEIKTFLPGIFNLYNICAAILTLYSLNFCLSNSLKSIEKFTGVPGRMEKHFLSGNRIAIVDYAHTPNSIKSAIEWLKLAYKSHKIITVFGCGGDRSEEKRPIMGKIASELSDYVYITTDNPRNEDKLSIINDIASGIVKNNYSTYVYRALAIKRALLDNKNSVVLIAGKGNETYTEIIKKYYYRKINGKRVRNNFKVPQRGYILKSDTDILSYIVNKHKLGSIQKSEIKKYRSNNKYISDSMILNHRLRLAPNCYFQKNQTSGDVILISSPGNKEWYKMESEFTSILKTMMDKNLRFSEFKKKSDKLKHNEYQTLIKNIRVLIRKQLLLTDNI
;
A
#
# COMPACT_ATOMS: atom_id res chain seq x y z
N MET A 1 7.71 11.23 -11.97
CA MET A 1 6.61 11.52 -12.91
C MET A 1 5.68 12.62 -12.43
N SER A 2 4.97 12.47 -11.29
CA SER A 2 3.97 13.45 -10.83
C SER A 2 4.52 14.87 -10.59
N LEU A 3 5.77 15.00 -10.14
CA LEU A 3 6.48 16.29 -10.07
C LEU A 3 6.61 16.96 -11.44
N ILE A 4 6.99 16.20 -12.47
CA ILE A 4 7.15 16.69 -13.85
C ILE A 4 5.78 17.11 -14.38
N GLU A 5 4.76 16.26 -14.23
CA GLU A 5 3.38 16.56 -14.63
C GLU A 5 2.87 17.86 -13.98
N HIS A 6 3.12 18.05 -12.67
CA HIS A 6 2.74 19.28 -11.96
C HIS A 6 3.34 20.53 -12.58
N VAL A 7 4.65 20.53 -12.89
CA VAL A 7 5.32 21.69 -13.47
C VAL A 7 4.87 21.92 -14.92
N LEU A 8 4.75 20.84 -15.72
CA LEU A 8 4.30 20.96 -17.11
C LEU A 8 2.89 21.57 -17.19
N MET A 9 1.98 21.16 -16.32
CA MET A 9 0.63 21.74 -16.25
C MET A 9 0.63 23.21 -15.83
N ALA A 10 1.57 23.63 -14.98
CA ALA A 10 1.72 25.02 -14.58
C ALA A 10 2.38 25.89 -15.66
N GLY A 11 3.32 25.33 -16.43
CA GLY A 11 4.13 26.06 -17.40
C GLY A 11 3.71 25.94 -18.87
N SER A 12 2.77 25.06 -19.20
CA SER A 12 2.32 24.81 -20.58
C SER A 12 0.83 24.47 -20.65
N PRO A 13 -0.07 25.42 -20.31
CA PRO A 13 -1.51 25.17 -20.25
C PRO A 13 -2.13 24.74 -21.60
N ASN A 14 -1.45 25.00 -22.71
CA ASN A 14 -1.91 24.67 -24.06
C ASN A 14 -1.40 23.31 -24.58
N LYS A 15 -0.47 22.65 -23.88
CA LYS A 15 0.01 21.33 -24.26
C LYS A 15 -0.85 20.23 -23.64
N SER A 16 -1.13 19.21 -24.42
CA SER A 16 -1.79 17.98 -24.01
C SER A 16 -0.76 16.99 -23.45
N ILE A 17 -0.94 16.59 -22.18
CA ILE A 17 -0.02 15.74 -21.43
C ILE A 17 -0.74 14.44 -21.10
N LEU A 18 -0.25 13.35 -21.67
CA LEU A 18 -0.69 12.00 -21.35
C LEU A 18 0.29 11.39 -20.34
N SER A 19 -0.20 11.05 -19.15
CA SER A 19 0.58 10.37 -18.12
C SER A 19 0.07 8.95 -17.87
N SER A 20 1.00 8.00 -17.69
CA SER A 20 0.71 6.59 -17.44
C SER A 20 1.48 6.14 -16.20
N SER A 21 0.79 6.04 -15.07
CA SER A 21 1.34 5.50 -13.81
C SER A 21 0.80 4.10 -13.56
N THR A 22 1.64 3.23 -13.01
CA THR A 22 1.18 1.93 -12.51
C THR A 22 0.37 2.04 -11.21
N THR A 23 0.50 3.14 -10.49
CA THR A 23 -0.18 3.38 -9.21
C THR A 23 -1.39 4.30 -9.36
N GLU A 24 -1.29 5.35 -10.18
CA GLU A 24 -2.40 6.28 -10.40
C GLU A 24 -3.25 5.93 -11.64
N GLY A 25 -2.75 5.13 -12.59
CA GLY A 25 -3.41 4.85 -13.86
C GLY A 25 -3.09 5.89 -14.94
N VAL A 26 -3.95 5.97 -15.96
CA VAL A 26 -3.74 6.86 -17.14
C VAL A 26 -4.53 8.15 -17.00
N LYS A 27 -3.85 9.30 -17.18
CA LYS A 27 -4.46 10.64 -17.15
C LYS A 27 -4.12 11.43 -18.41
N LEU A 28 -5.07 12.21 -18.90
CA LEU A 28 -4.86 13.25 -19.91
C LEU A 28 -5.13 14.61 -19.25
N ASN A 29 -4.13 15.49 -19.20
CA ASN A 29 -4.19 16.80 -18.51
C ASN A 29 -4.74 16.67 -17.07
N CYS A 30 -4.17 15.74 -16.30
CA CYS A 30 -4.59 15.39 -14.92
C CYS A 30 -6.00 14.80 -14.77
N LYS A 31 -6.71 14.46 -15.86
CA LYS A 31 -8.03 13.81 -15.82
C LYS A 31 -7.90 12.33 -16.18
N PHE A 32 -8.44 11.46 -15.33
CA PHE A 32 -8.43 10.01 -15.58
C PHE A 32 -9.15 9.63 -16.88
N VAL A 33 -8.50 8.76 -17.67
CA VAL A 33 -9.07 8.23 -18.91
C VAL A 33 -9.72 6.88 -18.65
N LYS A 34 -11.02 6.74 -18.97
CA LYS A 34 -11.82 5.53 -18.66
C LYS A 34 -11.41 4.26 -19.43
N TYR A 35 -10.63 4.37 -20.51
CA TYR A 35 -10.37 3.27 -21.45
C TYR A 35 -9.24 2.29 -21.05
N ALA A 36 -8.40 2.61 -20.06
CA ALA A 36 -7.22 1.81 -19.72
C ALA A 36 -7.45 0.63 -18.75
N ASN A 37 -8.71 0.23 -18.51
CA ASN A 37 -9.05 -0.83 -17.54
C ASN A 37 -9.38 -2.20 -18.16
N GLN A 38 -9.26 -2.35 -19.48
CA GLN A 38 -9.51 -3.63 -20.15
C GLN A 38 -8.23 -4.46 -20.25
N GLY A 39 -7.85 -5.11 -19.14
CA GLY A 39 -6.89 -6.21 -19.12
C GLY A 39 -5.48 -5.85 -18.66
N ASN A 40 -5.24 -5.94 -17.35
CA ASN A 40 -3.95 -6.19 -16.68
C ASN A 40 -2.72 -5.32 -17.00
N TYR A 41 -2.78 -4.33 -17.87
CA TYR A 41 -1.65 -3.45 -18.17
C TYR A 41 -2.07 -2.00 -17.93
N PHE A 42 -1.49 -1.40 -16.90
CA PHE A 42 -1.65 0.01 -16.53
C PHE A 42 -0.90 0.93 -17.50
N SER A 43 -1.01 0.66 -18.79
CA SER A 43 -0.34 1.41 -19.85
C SER A 43 -1.38 2.13 -20.69
N ALA A 44 -1.07 3.38 -21.06
CA ALA A 44 -1.77 4.08 -22.14
C ALA A 44 -1.55 3.42 -23.52
N THR A 45 -0.65 2.43 -23.57
CA THR A 45 -0.32 1.63 -24.73
C THR A 45 -1.23 0.40 -24.79
N ASP A 46 -1.76 0.08 -25.97
CA ASP A 46 -2.47 -1.18 -26.20
C ASP A 46 -1.49 -2.37 -26.26
N HIS A 47 -2.01 -3.57 -26.56
CA HIS A 47 -1.20 -4.80 -26.66
C HIS A 47 -0.14 -4.77 -27.78
N THR A 48 -0.19 -3.78 -28.67
CA THR A 48 0.81 -3.53 -29.73
C THR A 48 1.84 -2.48 -29.31
N GLY A 49 1.68 -1.85 -28.15
CA GLY A 49 2.44 -0.68 -27.75
C GLY A 49 1.80 0.64 -28.18
N SER A 50 0.80 0.68 -29.04
CA SER A 50 0.31 1.94 -29.62
C SER A 50 -0.41 2.84 -28.59
N ILE A 51 -0.07 4.14 -28.56
CA ILE A 51 -0.76 5.17 -27.77
C ILE A 51 -1.81 5.83 -28.65
N ASN A 52 -3.07 5.45 -28.49
CA ASN A 52 -4.17 5.91 -29.35
C ASN A 52 -4.86 7.19 -28.84
N LEU A 53 -4.17 8.00 -28.03
CA LEU A 53 -4.70 9.25 -27.49
C LEU A 53 -3.83 10.41 -28.00
N PRO A 54 -4.37 11.43 -28.67
CA PRO A 54 -3.58 12.59 -29.10
C PRO A 54 -2.96 13.30 -27.89
N HIS A 55 -1.65 13.55 -27.95
CA HIS A 55 -0.89 14.22 -26.91
C HIS A 55 0.34 14.92 -27.49
N ASP A 56 0.79 15.98 -26.82
CA ASP A 56 2.06 16.67 -27.12
C ASP A 56 3.22 16.08 -26.30
N ILE A 57 2.93 15.59 -25.09
CA ILE A 57 3.92 15.00 -24.18
C ILE A 57 3.37 13.70 -23.60
N PHE A 58 4.15 12.62 -23.71
CA PHE A 58 3.89 11.36 -23.02
C PHE A 58 4.85 11.16 -21.84
N LEU A 59 4.29 10.93 -20.66
CA LEU A 59 5.02 10.62 -19.44
C LEU A 59 4.62 9.23 -18.98
N SER A 60 5.59 8.33 -18.79
CA SER A 60 5.31 6.95 -18.45
C SER A 60 6.21 6.41 -17.36
N GLU A 61 5.63 5.70 -16.40
CA GLU A 61 6.38 4.82 -15.50
C GLU A 61 6.76 3.53 -16.24
N ALA A 62 7.99 3.45 -16.72
CA ALA A 62 8.52 2.25 -17.38
C ALA A 62 8.90 1.16 -16.37
N THR A 63 7.94 0.31 -15.98
CA THR A 63 8.23 -0.82 -15.09
C THR A 63 9.13 -1.86 -15.75
N SER A 64 9.91 -2.59 -14.94
CA SER A 64 10.78 -3.65 -15.47
C SER A 64 9.98 -4.78 -16.13
N PHE A 65 8.75 -5.02 -15.69
CA PHE A 65 7.86 -5.96 -16.36
C PHE A 65 7.54 -5.48 -17.79
N MET A 66 7.09 -4.23 -17.95
CA MET A 66 6.74 -3.67 -19.26
C MET A 66 7.95 -3.64 -20.21
N LEU A 67 9.12 -3.22 -19.70
CA LEU A 67 10.37 -3.23 -20.46
C LEU A 67 10.78 -4.65 -20.87
N SER A 68 10.66 -5.64 -19.97
CA SER A 68 10.98 -7.03 -20.31
C SER A 68 10.11 -7.58 -21.45
N ARG A 69 8.89 -7.07 -21.58
CA ARG A 69 7.88 -7.44 -22.58
C ARG A 69 7.90 -6.60 -23.85
N GLY A 70 8.81 -5.64 -23.96
CA GLY A 70 8.97 -4.82 -25.16
C GLY A 70 7.88 -3.76 -25.37
N PHE A 71 7.13 -3.39 -24.32
CA PHE A 71 6.07 -2.38 -24.42
C PHE A 71 6.57 -1.01 -24.91
N TYR A 72 7.87 -0.76 -24.81
CA TYR A 72 8.51 0.49 -25.16
C TYR A 72 9.35 0.38 -26.44
N ASP A 73 9.46 -0.80 -27.06
CA ASP A 73 10.43 -1.06 -28.15
C ASP A 73 10.08 -0.30 -29.45
N HIS A 74 8.82 0.09 -29.62
CA HIS A 74 8.31 0.79 -30.81
C HIS A 74 7.94 2.25 -30.54
N HIS A 75 8.43 2.82 -29.45
CA HIS A 75 8.24 4.24 -29.14
C HIS A 75 9.53 5.02 -29.36
N GLU A 76 9.38 6.25 -29.81
CA GLU A 76 10.46 7.24 -29.72
C GLU A 76 10.62 7.68 -28.26
N HIS A 77 11.84 7.60 -27.75
CA HIS A 77 12.17 7.95 -26.36
C HIS A 77 13.11 9.14 -26.33
N HIS A 78 12.58 10.32 -26.04
CA HIS A 78 13.45 11.51 -25.97
C HIS A 78 14.23 11.61 -24.66
N ILE A 79 13.63 11.18 -23.55
CA ILE A 79 14.23 11.29 -22.20
C ILE A 79 13.91 10.04 -21.39
N ALA A 80 14.92 9.37 -20.85
CA ALA A 80 14.77 8.31 -19.86
C ALA A 80 15.37 8.72 -18.51
N VAL A 81 14.70 8.35 -17.41
CA VAL A 81 15.11 8.74 -16.05
C VAL A 81 15.35 7.51 -15.19
N TYR A 82 16.58 7.36 -14.67
CA TYR A 82 16.97 6.31 -13.72
C TYR A 82 17.00 6.86 -12.29
N THR A 83 16.14 6.34 -11.42
CA THR A 83 16.12 6.71 -10.00
C THR A 83 16.90 5.75 -9.10
N GLY A 84 16.93 4.45 -9.43
CA GLY A 84 17.67 3.41 -8.70
C GLY A 84 17.11 2.00 -8.91
N ILE A 85 17.79 0.99 -8.36
CA ILE A 85 17.38 -0.42 -8.40
C ILE A 85 17.75 -1.16 -7.11
N GLU A 86 16.87 -2.04 -6.64
CA GLU A 86 17.05 -2.84 -5.41
C GLU A 86 17.07 -4.34 -5.71
N GLU A 87 17.99 -5.08 -5.10
CA GLU A 87 18.24 -6.50 -5.43
C GLU A 87 17.14 -7.49 -5.03
N THR A 88 16.30 -7.08 -4.08
CA THR A 88 15.25 -7.91 -3.48
C THR A 88 13.90 -7.76 -4.18
N GLU A 89 13.78 -6.78 -5.09
CA GLU A 89 12.51 -6.47 -5.74
C GLU A 89 12.32 -7.24 -7.05
N HIS A 90 11.05 -7.55 -7.34
CA HIS A 90 10.59 -8.23 -8.56
C HIS A 90 11.27 -9.58 -8.90
N ARG A 91 11.85 -10.28 -7.91
CA ARG A 91 12.40 -11.64 -8.09
C ARG A 91 11.33 -12.66 -8.49
N ASP A 92 10.09 -12.47 -8.06
CA ASP A 92 8.94 -13.25 -8.50
C ASP A 92 8.74 -13.21 -10.02
N ILE A 93 9.03 -12.06 -10.63
CA ILE A 93 8.91 -11.81 -12.07
C ILE A 93 10.18 -12.23 -12.81
N HIS A 94 11.34 -11.71 -12.40
CA HIS A 94 12.60 -11.80 -13.15
C HIS A 94 13.48 -12.97 -12.75
N LYS A 95 13.16 -13.65 -11.64
CA LYS A 95 13.90 -14.79 -11.05
C LYS A 95 15.26 -14.43 -10.47
N THR A 96 16.08 -13.67 -11.20
CA THR A 96 17.40 -13.22 -10.75
C THR A 96 17.50 -11.69 -10.76
N PHE A 97 18.39 -11.14 -9.94
CA PHE A 97 18.68 -9.71 -9.95
C PHE A 97 19.27 -9.25 -11.30
N GLU A 98 20.11 -10.08 -11.91
CA GLU A 98 20.67 -9.81 -13.23
C GLU A 98 19.58 -9.65 -14.29
N ASN A 99 18.58 -10.52 -14.31
CA ASN A 99 17.44 -10.39 -15.22
C ASN A 99 16.64 -9.11 -14.95
N TYR A 100 16.45 -8.73 -13.68
CA TYR A 100 15.76 -7.49 -13.31
C TYR A 100 16.55 -6.25 -13.77
N LEU A 101 17.87 -6.26 -13.60
CA LEU A 101 18.77 -5.20 -14.06
C LEU A 101 18.75 -5.11 -15.60
N ASN A 102 18.88 -6.24 -16.29
CA ASN A 102 18.84 -6.31 -17.75
C ASN A 102 17.49 -5.84 -18.30
N ALA A 103 16.38 -6.14 -17.61
CA ALA A 103 15.07 -5.62 -18.00
C ALA A 103 14.99 -4.10 -17.91
N LYS A 104 15.56 -3.46 -16.88
CA LYS A 104 15.62 -1.98 -16.79
C LYS A 104 16.58 -1.38 -17.81
N LYS A 105 17.72 -2.03 -18.05
CA LYS A 105 18.74 -1.64 -19.03
C LYS A 105 18.16 -1.46 -20.44
N LYS A 106 17.18 -2.30 -20.83
CA LYS A 106 16.51 -2.21 -22.15
C LYS A 106 16.06 -0.78 -22.50
N LEU A 107 15.53 -0.01 -21.56
CA LEU A 107 15.09 1.37 -21.84
C LEU A 107 16.24 2.25 -22.32
N TYR A 108 17.44 2.10 -21.74
CA TYR A 108 18.60 2.92 -22.07
C TYR A 108 19.29 2.43 -23.35
N ASP A 109 19.19 1.14 -23.65
CA ASP A 109 19.69 0.57 -24.90
C ASP A 109 18.85 1.02 -26.12
N LEU A 110 17.60 1.45 -25.91
CA LEU A 110 16.73 2.03 -26.93
C LEU A 110 17.04 3.50 -27.26
N LEU A 111 17.83 4.20 -26.44
CA LEU A 111 18.11 5.62 -26.63
C LEU A 111 19.17 5.85 -27.73
N SER A 112 18.91 6.85 -28.57
CA SER A 112 19.79 7.32 -29.63
C SER A 112 20.65 8.50 -29.19
N TYR A 113 21.61 8.92 -30.02
CA TYR A 113 22.57 9.98 -29.70
C TYR A 113 21.93 11.35 -29.40
N ASN A 114 20.76 11.63 -29.96
CA ASN A 114 20.02 12.88 -29.74
C ASN A 114 19.12 12.85 -28.50
N ASP A 115 19.00 11.69 -27.84
CA ASP A 115 18.17 11.51 -26.65
C ASP A 115 18.98 11.76 -25.37
N ILE A 116 18.28 11.83 -24.24
CA ILE A 116 18.88 12.16 -22.94
C ILE A 116 18.58 11.06 -21.91
N ALA A 117 19.64 10.60 -21.24
CA ALA A 117 19.56 9.69 -20.11
C ALA A 117 19.87 10.44 -18.80
N ILE A 118 18.88 10.61 -17.94
CA ILE A 118 19.01 11.29 -16.64
C ILE A 118 19.23 10.25 -15.56
N ILE A 119 20.37 10.27 -14.88
CA ILE A 119 20.85 9.14 -14.08
C ILE A 119 21.18 9.53 -12.64
N ASN A 120 20.62 8.80 -11.67
CA ASN A 120 21.09 8.85 -10.29
C ASN A 120 22.50 8.23 -10.18
N SER A 121 23.52 9.08 -10.02
CA SER A 121 24.93 8.66 -9.97
C SER A 121 25.35 8.05 -8.63
N ASP A 122 24.51 8.13 -7.60
CA ASP A 122 24.75 7.51 -6.28
C ASP A 122 24.31 6.04 -6.22
N ASP A 123 23.51 5.58 -7.19
CA ASP A 123 23.10 4.18 -7.26
C ASP A 123 24.24 3.31 -7.80
N LYS A 124 24.69 2.31 -7.02
CA LYS A 124 25.83 1.46 -7.39
C LYS A 124 25.69 0.70 -8.72
N TYR A 125 24.49 0.58 -9.27
CA TYR A 125 24.20 -0.15 -10.50
C TYR A 125 24.03 0.73 -11.74
N TRP A 126 24.08 2.06 -11.60
CA TRP A 126 23.79 2.97 -12.71
C TRP A 126 24.64 2.69 -13.95
N ARG A 127 25.95 2.44 -13.79
CA ARG A 127 26.86 2.13 -14.90
C ARG A 127 26.51 0.84 -15.64
N LYS A 128 25.99 -0.16 -14.93
CA LYS A 128 25.54 -1.42 -15.55
C LYS A 128 24.26 -1.18 -16.34
N VAL A 129 23.33 -0.41 -15.78
CA VAL A 129 22.07 -0.05 -16.44
C VAL A 129 22.30 0.77 -17.72
N THR A 130 23.32 1.63 -17.74
CA THR A 130 23.60 2.52 -18.88
C THR A 130 24.75 2.06 -19.79
N SER A 131 25.24 0.83 -19.65
CA SER A 131 26.52 0.41 -20.28
C SER A 131 26.57 0.53 -21.81
N ASN A 132 25.41 0.44 -22.51
CA ASN A 132 25.32 0.54 -23.97
C ASN A 132 24.51 1.77 -24.40
N CYS A 133 24.22 2.68 -23.47
CA CYS A 133 23.45 3.88 -23.73
C CYS A 133 24.24 4.80 -24.66
N LYS A 134 23.66 5.13 -25.82
CA LYS A 134 24.26 6.05 -26.80
C LYS A 134 23.87 7.51 -26.57
N ALA A 135 22.80 7.74 -25.81
CA ALA A 135 22.31 9.06 -25.44
C ALA A 135 23.29 9.86 -24.58
N GLN A 136 23.09 11.17 -24.57
CA GLN A 136 23.76 12.05 -23.62
C GLN A 136 23.34 11.68 -22.20
N ILE A 137 24.31 11.33 -21.35
CA ILE A 137 24.07 11.05 -19.94
C ILE A 137 24.21 12.35 -19.13
N ILE A 138 23.18 12.69 -18.36
CA ILE A 138 23.18 13.78 -17.38
C ILE A 138 22.93 13.18 -16.00
N THR A 139 23.79 13.47 -15.05
CA THR A 139 23.80 12.83 -13.74
C THR A 139 23.27 13.73 -12.63
N PHE A 140 22.67 13.13 -11.62
CA PHE A 140 22.31 13.81 -10.37
C PHE A 140 22.71 12.97 -9.15
N GLY A 141 22.83 13.62 -8.00
CA GLY A 141 23.12 12.96 -6.72
C GLY A 141 23.87 13.84 -5.74
N VAL A 142 24.22 13.28 -4.58
CA VAL A 142 25.21 13.85 -3.65
C VAL A 142 26.65 13.65 -4.14
N ASN A 143 26.87 12.77 -5.12
CA ASN A 143 28.16 12.56 -5.77
C ASN A 143 28.82 13.90 -6.17
N PRO A 144 30.07 14.17 -5.76
CA PRO A 144 30.78 15.39 -6.14
C PRO A 144 30.95 15.64 -7.64
N HIS A 145 30.84 14.58 -8.44
CA HIS A 145 30.96 14.62 -9.89
C HIS A 145 29.62 14.58 -10.62
N ALA A 146 28.49 14.65 -9.92
CA ALA A 146 27.19 14.75 -10.56
C ALA A 146 27.01 16.11 -11.27
N ASP A 147 26.39 16.10 -12.45
CA ASP A 147 26.09 17.34 -13.20
C ASP A 147 25.14 18.25 -12.41
N LEU A 148 24.13 17.66 -11.76
CA LEU A 148 23.34 18.28 -10.71
C LEU A 148 23.75 17.70 -9.36
N GLN A 149 24.60 18.43 -8.64
CA GLN A 149 25.16 18.02 -7.37
C GLN A 149 24.35 18.58 -6.19
N ILE A 150 23.77 17.72 -5.35
CA ILE A 150 23.23 18.11 -4.04
C ILE A 150 24.40 18.50 -3.14
N LYS A 151 24.42 19.74 -2.63
CA LYS A 151 25.51 20.29 -1.80
C LYS A 151 25.19 20.15 -0.31
N ASN A 152 24.04 20.67 0.09
CA ASN A 152 23.59 20.69 1.48
C ASN A 152 22.11 20.33 1.53
N TYR A 153 21.67 19.68 2.59
CA TYR A 153 20.26 19.45 2.84
C TYR A 153 19.93 19.49 4.32
N ASN A 154 18.71 19.90 4.63
CA ASN A 154 18.15 19.88 5.96
C ASN A 154 16.72 19.36 5.86
N ILE A 155 16.47 18.21 6.48
CA ILE A 155 15.19 17.53 6.42
C ILE A 155 14.51 17.67 7.79
N LYS A 156 13.36 18.35 7.82
CA LYS A 156 12.54 18.55 9.01
C LYS A 156 11.16 17.90 8.84
N SER A 157 10.36 17.88 9.89
CA SER A 157 9.00 17.29 9.88
C SER A 157 8.01 18.07 9.03
N ASP A 158 8.17 19.38 8.99
CA ASP A 158 7.29 20.33 8.33
C ASP A 158 7.77 20.67 6.90
N TYR A 159 9.08 20.74 6.67
CA TYR A 159 9.66 20.95 5.34
C TYR A 159 11.02 20.27 5.18
N SER A 160 11.43 20.07 3.93
CA SER A 160 12.80 19.77 3.54
C SER A 160 13.37 20.98 2.80
N TRP A 161 14.63 21.31 3.06
CA TRP A 161 15.39 22.30 2.29
C TRP A 161 16.65 21.64 1.76
N PHE A 162 17.07 22.00 0.56
CA PHE A 162 18.37 21.62 0.06
C PHE A 162 18.91 22.64 -0.93
N SER A 163 20.22 22.71 -1.03
CA SER A 163 20.92 23.44 -2.08
C SER A 163 21.62 22.46 -3.02
N PHE A 164 21.67 22.83 -4.30
CA PHE A 164 22.34 22.05 -5.33
C PHE A 164 23.11 22.96 -6.28
N LYS A 165 24.21 22.43 -6.83
CA LYS A 165 24.98 23.06 -7.89
C LYS A 165 24.50 22.50 -9.23
N PHE A 166 24.15 23.37 -10.16
CA PHE A 166 23.81 23.03 -11.54
C PHE A 166 24.21 24.19 -12.46
N LEU A 167 24.76 23.91 -13.64
CA LEU A 167 25.25 24.95 -14.59
C LEU A 167 26.19 25.98 -13.93
N ASN A 168 27.07 25.51 -13.03
CA ASN A 168 27.96 26.36 -12.22
C ASN A 168 27.27 27.40 -11.32
N GLN A 169 25.97 27.27 -11.08
CA GLN A 169 25.22 28.10 -10.15
C GLN A 169 24.74 27.27 -8.97
N ILE A 170 24.62 27.91 -7.80
CA ILE A 170 23.99 27.31 -6.62
C ILE A 170 22.54 27.75 -6.60
N HIS A 171 21.65 26.77 -6.47
CA HIS A 171 20.23 26.96 -6.32
C HIS A 171 19.77 26.36 -5.00
N GLU A 172 18.66 26.87 -4.48
CA GLU A 172 18.03 26.37 -3.26
C GLU A 172 16.56 26.07 -3.52
N ILE A 173 16.04 25.03 -2.86
CA ILE A 173 14.64 24.67 -2.89
C ILE A 173 14.17 24.38 -1.48
N LYS A 174 13.02 24.95 -1.14
CA LYS A 174 12.23 24.52 0.02
C LYS A 174 11.01 23.73 -0.46
N THR A 175 10.87 22.49 0.00
CA THR A 175 9.75 21.60 -0.37
C THR A 175 9.06 21.04 0.88
N PHE A 176 7.79 20.71 0.75
CA PHE A 176 7.04 19.99 1.79
C PHE A 176 7.17 18.46 1.64
N LEU A 177 7.85 18.01 0.58
CA LEU A 177 8.12 16.60 0.36
C LEU A 177 9.08 16.05 1.43
N PRO A 178 8.69 14.95 2.10
CA PRO A 178 9.48 14.36 3.17
C PRO A 178 10.58 13.44 2.65
N GLY A 179 11.68 13.31 3.40
CA GLY A 179 12.72 12.31 3.16
C GLY A 179 13.75 12.69 2.09
N ILE A 180 14.96 12.15 2.25
CA ILE A 180 16.09 12.42 1.35
C ILE A 180 15.83 11.90 -0.06
N PHE A 181 15.11 10.78 -0.20
CA PHE A 181 14.73 10.19 -1.49
C PHE A 181 13.91 11.16 -2.36
N ASN A 182 13.15 12.08 -1.75
CA ASN A 182 12.41 13.08 -2.51
C ASN A 182 13.33 14.19 -3.06
N LEU A 183 14.51 14.41 -2.48
CA LEU A 183 15.50 15.31 -3.06
C LEU A 183 16.00 14.75 -4.40
N TYR A 184 16.31 13.44 -4.45
CA TYR A 184 16.65 12.74 -5.69
C TYR A 184 15.53 12.83 -6.74
N ASN A 185 14.28 12.62 -6.33
CA ASN A 185 13.13 12.75 -7.24
C ASN A 185 12.97 14.18 -7.78
N ILE A 186 13.24 15.19 -6.95
CA ILE A 186 13.23 16.60 -7.36
C ILE A 186 14.36 16.86 -8.36
N CYS A 187 15.59 16.42 -8.09
CA CYS A 187 16.72 16.56 -9.02
C CYS A 187 16.42 15.93 -10.39
N ALA A 188 15.88 14.72 -10.40
CA ALA A 188 15.44 14.04 -11.62
C ALA A 188 14.38 14.85 -12.38
N ALA A 189 13.40 15.42 -11.67
CA ALA A 189 12.38 16.26 -12.27
C ALA A 189 12.96 17.56 -12.86
N ILE A 190 13.87 18.23 -12.15
CA ILE A 190 14.56 19.44 -12.61
C ILE A 190 15.30 19.18 -13.92
N LEU A 191 16.12 18.13 -13.95
CA LEU A 191 16.88 17.77 -15.15
C LEU A 191 15.94 17.40 -16.32
N THR A 192 14.83 16.73 -16.05
CA THR A 192 13.85 16.36 -17.08
C THR A 192 13.20 17.61 -17.67
N LEU A 193 12.73 18.53 -16.82
CA LEU A 193 12.09 19.77 -17.25
C LEU A 193 13.07 20.68 -18.02
N TYR A 194 14.31 20.79 -17.53
CA TYR A 194 15.37 21.53 -18.20
C TYR A 194 15.67 20.94 -19.59
N SER A 195 15.75 19.61 -19.70
CA SER A 195 15.95 18.89 -20.98
C SER A 195 14.78 19.08 -21.95
N LEU A 196 13.57 19.32 -21.44
CA LEU A 196 12.40 19.71 -22.22
C LEU A 196 12.34 21.21 -22.56
N ASN A 197 13.43 21.95 -22.33
CA ASN A 197 13.56 23.40 -22.53
C ASN A 197 12.62 24.25 -21.65
N PHE A 198 12.19 23.74 -20.50
CA PHE A 198 11.46 24.56 -19.53
C PHE A 198 12.43 25.47 -18.76
N CYS A 199 12.00 26.70 -18.53
CA CYS A 199 12.77 27.66 -17.75
C CYS A 199 13.04 27.12 -16.34
N LEU A 200 14.32 27.05 -15.97
CA LEU A 200 14.77 26.51 -14.68
C LEU A 200 14.12 27.25 -13.51
N SER A 201 14.18 28.58 -13.49
CA SER A 201 13.65 29.38 -12.38
C SER A 201 12.14 29.20 -12.17
N ASN A 202 11.36 29.08 -13.25
CA ASN A 202 9.92 28.80 -13.18
C ASN A 202 9.65 27.37 -12.69
N SER A 203 10.47 26.40 -13.12
CA SER A 203 10.36 25.01 -12.69
C SER A 203 10.61 24.88 -11.18
N LEU A 204 11.65 25.55 -10.65
CA LEU A 204 11.95 25.57 -9.21
C LEU A 204 10.76 26.13 -8.41
N LYS A 205 10.25 27.30 -8.78
CA LYS A 205 9.09 27.93 -8.11
C LYS A 205 7.83 27.04 -8.13
N SER A 206 7.64 26.26 -9.18
CA SER A 206 6.51 25.33 -9.26
C SER A 206 6.73 24.10 -8.38
N ILE A 207 7.95 23.55 -8.33
CA ILE A 207 8.30 22.42 -7.46
C ILE A 207 8.10 22.76 -5.98
N GLU A 208 8.43 23.98 -5.55
CA GLU A 208 8.21 24.43 -4.16
C GLU A 208 6.73 24.43 -3.75
N LYS A 209 5.81 24.56 -4.71
CA LYS A 209 4.35 24.52 -4.50
C LYS A 209 3.78 23.10 -4.55
N PHE A 210 4.57 22.10 -4.89
CA PHE A 210 4.10 20.73 -4.98
C PHE A 210 3.83 20.16 -3.58
N THR A 211 2.59 19.79 -3.33
CA THR A 211 2.12 19.36 -1.99
C THR A 211 2.28 17.86 -1.73
N GLY A 212 2.71 17.07 -2.71
CA GLY A 212 2.85 15.62 -2.58
C GLY A 212 2.02 14.83 -3.58
N VAL A 213 2.23 13.52 -3.54
CA VAL A 213 1.42 12.53 -4.27
C VAL A 213 0.53 11.83 -3.25
N PRO A 214 -0.79 11.68 -3.51
CA PRO A 214 -1.65 10.89 -2.63
C PRO A 214 -1.05 9.51 -2.33
N GLY A 215 -1.08 9.10 -1.07
CA GLY A 215 -0.48 7.85 -0.60
C GLY A 215 1.05 7.76 -0.64
N ARG A 216 1.77 8.88 -0.77
CA ARG A 216 3.24 8.97 -0.62
C ARG A 216 3.58 9.93 0.51
N MET A 217 3.82 9.38 1.69
CA MET A 217 4.00 10.12 2.95
C MET A 217 2.92 11.19 3.19
N GLU A 218 1.68 10.85 2.84
CA GLU A 218 0.51 11.72 2.96
C GLU A 218 0.18 11.94 4.44
N LYS A 219 0.23 13.19 4.90
CA LYS A 219 0.12 13.54 6.32
C LYS A 219 -1.31 13.92 6.69
N HIS A 220 -1.82 13.34 7.78
CA HIS A 220 -3.10 13.69 8.38
C HIS A 220 -2.93 14.00 9.87
N PHE A 221 -3.19 15.26 10.25
CA PHE A 221 -3.10 15.71 11.64
C PHE A 221 -4.38 15.38 12.40
N LEU A 222 -4.24 14.74 13.56
CA LEU A 222 -5.33 14.21 14.36
C LEU A 222 -5.30 14.78 15.80
N SER A 223 -6.42 14.71 16.49
CA SER A 223 -6.56 15.12 17.88
C SER A 223 -5.67 14.30 18.82
N GLY A 224 -5.27 14.88 19.95
CA GLY A 224 -4.39 14.21 20.92
C GLY A 224 -2.94 14.07 20.41
N ASN A 225 -2.47 15.06 19.65
CA ASN A 225 -1.12 15.14 19.10
C ASN A 225 -0.71 13.87 18.33
N ARG A 226 -1.64 13.36 17.50
CA ARG A 226 -1.44 12.19 16.66
C ARG A 226 -1.29 12.63 15.21
N ILE A 227 -0.48 11.90 14.48
CA ILE A 227 -0.28 12.11 13.04
C ILE A 227 -0.44 10.76 12.37
N ALA A 228 -1.31 10.65 11.37
CA ALA A 228 -1.37 9.48 10.51
C ALA A 228 -0.63 9.79 9.20
N ILE A 229 0.22 8.87 8.76
CA ILE A 229 1.00 8.98 7.53
C ILE A 229 0.62 7.81 6.62
N VAL A 230 0.03 8.07 5.45
CA VAL A 230 -0.27 7.02 4.46
C VAL A 230 0.87 6.96 3.44
N ASP A 231 1.47 5.78 3.25
CA ASP A 231 2.61 5.60 2.35
C ASP A 231 2.60 4.27 1.58
N TYR A 232 3.21 4.27 0.39
CA TYR A 232 3.32 3.10 -0.49
C TYR A 232 4.52 2.19 -0.18
N ALA A 233 5.29 2.44 0.88
CA ALA A 233 6.42 1.59 1.27
C ALA A 233 5.98 0.12 1.47
N HIS A 234 6.43 -0.76 0.58
CA HIS A 234 6.07 -2.19 0.53
C HIS A 234 7.29 -3.10 0.33
N THR A 235 8.49 -2.55 0.55
CA THR A 235 9.79 -3.22 0.42
C THR A 235 10.58 -3.04 1.72
N PRO A 236 11.55 -3.91 2.07
CA PRO A 236 12.38 -3.74 3.26
C PRO A 236 13.02 -2.34 3.37
N ASN A 237 13.64 -1.88 2.28
CA ASN A 237 14.34 -0.59 2.28
C ASN A 237 13.37 0.60 2.34
N SER A 238 12.23 0.52 1.65
CA SER A 238 11.23 1.61 1.70
C SER A 238 10.59 1.75 3.07
N ILE A 239 10.27 0.63 3.75
CA ILE A 239 9.78 0.67 5.14
C ILE A 239 10.85 1.23 6.08
N LYS A 240 12.10 0.74 5.98
CA LYS A 240 13.22 1.24 6.78
C LYS A 240 13.37 2.75 6.64
N SER A 241 13.50 3.22 5.40
CA SER A 241 13.68 4.63 5.07
C SER A 241 12.51 5.49 5.57
N ALA A 242 11.28 4.97 5.46
CA ALA A 242 10.10 5.67 5.95
C ALA A 242 10.13 5.82 7.48
N ILE A 243 10.39 4.74 8.22
CA ILE A 243 10.44 4.78 9.69
C ILE A 243 11.58 5.68 10.18
N GLU A 244 12.78 5.54 9.62
CA GLU A 244 13.95 6.37 9.98
C GLU A 244 13.68 7.85 9.75
N TRP A 245 13.05 8.19 8.61
CA TRP A 245 12.64 9.56 8.35
C TRP A 245 11.66 10.07 9.40
N LEU A 246 10.64 9.28 9.75
CA LEU A 246 9.65 9.68 10.76
C LEU A 246 10.27 9.88 12.13
N LYS A 247 11.26 9.07 12.52
CA LYS A 247 12.01 9.24 13.79
C LYS A 247 12.79 10.55 13.81
N LEU A 248 13.41 10.94 12.70
CA LEU A 248 14.13 12.20 12.58
C LEU A 248 13.18 13.41 12.61
N ALA A 249 12.06 13.28 11.90
CA ALA A 249 11.04 14.32 11.77
C ALA A 249 10.29 14.56 13.09
N TYR A 250 9.93 13.50 13.80
CA TYR A 250 9.01 13.52 14.95
C TYR A 250 9.67 12.95 16.21
N LYS A 251 10.78 13.58 16.63
CA LYS A 251 11.62 13.12 17.74
C LYS A 251 10.88 12.95 19.08
N SER A 252 9.77 13.67 19.28
CA SER A 252 8.97 13.63 20.51
C SER A 252 7.76 12.69 20.43
N HIS A 253 7.56 11.98 19.31
CA HIS A 253 6.44 11.08 19.10
C HIS A 253 6.89 9.63 19.08
N LYS A 254 6.02 8.73 19.56
CA LYS A 254 6.18 7.29 19.30
C LYS A 254 5.93 7.01 17.83
N ILE A 255 6.72 6.14 17.21
CA ILE A 255 6.53 5.67 15.85
C ILE A 255 5.81 4.33 15.85
N ILE A 256 4.61 4.30 15.27
CA ILE A 256 3.75 3.13 15.17
C ILE A 256 3.62 2.75 13.70
N THR A 257 3.83 1.49 13.35
CA THR A 257 3.77 1.05 11.94
C THR A 257 2.65 0.05 11.73
N VAL A 258 1.80 0.29 10.74
CA VAL A 258 0.75 -0.62 10.27
C VAL A 258 1.11 -1.04 8.85
N PHE A 259 1.35 -2.33 8.61
CA PHE A 259 1.68 -2.79 7.26
C PHE A 259 1.28 -4.25 7.03
N GLY A 260 1.26 -4.64 5.76
CA GLY A 260 1.10 -6.02 5.31
C GLY A 260 1.97 -6.28 4.09
N CYS A 261 1.94 -7.52 3.59
CA CYS A 261 2.59 -7.89 2.35
C CYS A 261 1.56 -8.44 1.36
N GLY A 262 1.82 -8.25 0.06
CA GLY A 262 1.01 -8.85 -0.98
C GLY A 262 1.30 -10.35 -1.10
N GLY A 263 0.26 -11.17 -1.27
CA GLY A 263 0.40 -12.59 -1.56
C GLY A 263 0.76 -12.85 -3.02
N ASP A 264 1.18 -14.08 -3.35
CA ASP A 264 1.73 -14.45 -4.68
C ASP A 264 2.87 -13.50 -5.14
N ARG A 265 3.71 -13.05 -4.19
CA ARG A 265 4.88 -12.17 -4.38
C ARG A 265 6.02 -12.67 -3.51
N SER A 266 7.23 -12.14 -3.70
CA SER A 266 8.45 -12.54 -2.97
C SER A 266 8.21 -12.76 -1.48
N GLU A 267 8.22 -14.03 -1.05
CA GLU A 267 8.01 -14.43 0.35
C GLU A 267 9.22 -14.05 1.22
N GLU A 268 10.42 -14.12 0.65
CA GLU A 268 11.71 -13.84 1.29
C GLU A 268 11.76 -12.47 1.99
N LYS A 269 11.02 -11.47 1.49
CA LYS A 269 11.04 -10.12 2.08
C LYS A 269 10.17 -9.97 3.33
N ARG A 270 9.21 -10.87 3.56
CA ARG A 270 8.23 -10.77 4.65
C ARG A 270 8.89 -10.77 6.04
N PRO A 271 9.72 -11.77 6.40
CA PRO A 271 10.42 -11.75 7.69
C PRO A 271 11.38 -10.56 7.80
N ILE A 272 12.04 -10.17 6.71
CA ILE A 272 12.97 -9.03 6.71
C ILE A 272 12.21 -7.73 7.04
N MET A 273 11.03 -7.52 6.44
CA MET A 273 10.17 -6.36 6.73
C MET A 273 9.66 -6.39 8.18
N GLY A 274 9.28 -7.57 8.70
CA GLY A 274 8.94 -7.76 10.11
C GLY A 274 10.06 -7.33 11.04
N LYS A 275 11.27 -7.86 10.82
CA LYS A 275 12.48 -7.51 11.58
C LYS A 275 12.69 -6.00 11.63
N ILE A 276 12.81 -5.36 10.46
CA ILE A 276 13.03 -3.92 10.32
C ILE A 276 11.96 -3.11 11.07
N ALA A 277 10.68 -3.44 10.87
CA ALA A 277 9.59 -2.72 11.51
C ALA A 277 9.66 -2.83 13.05
N SER A 278 9.92 -4.03 13.59
CA SER A 278 10.04 -4.23 15.04
C SER A 278 11.28 -3.57 15.65
N GLU A 279 12.39 -3.54 14.92
CA GLU A 279 13.63 -2.89 15.36
C GLU A 279 13.50 -1.37 15.44
N LEU A 280 12.84 -0.76 14.45
CA LEU A 280 12.85 0.68 14.27
C LEU A 280 11.65 1.39 14.90
N SER A 281 10.48 0.75 14.95
CA SER A 281 9.25 1.31 15.50
C SER A 281 9.04 0.96 16.98
N ASP A 282 8.29 1.81 17.68
CA ASP A 282 7.87 1.57 19.05
C ASP A 282 6.84 0.43 19.12
N TYR A 283 5.94 0.34 18.13
CA TYR A 283 4.96 -0.74 18.05
C TYR A 283 4.53 -1.03 16.59
N VAL A 284 4.22 -2.30 16.31
CA VAL A 284 3.90 -2.79 14.96
C VAL A 284 2.53 -3.47 14.91
N TYR A 285 1.70 -3.08 13.94
CA TYR A 285 0.43 -3.71 13.62
C TYR A 285 0.56 -4.44 12.27
N ILE A 286 0.68 -5.76 12.32
CA ILE A 286 0.76 -6.60 11.11
C ILE A 286 -0.64 -6.89 10.61
N THR A 287 -0.87 -6.69 9.31
CA THR A 287 -2.17 -6.90 8.69
C THR A 287 -2.08 -7.38 7.24
N THR A 288 -3.23 -7.50 6.57
CA THR A 288 -3.30 -7.87 5.16
C THR A 288 -3.08 -6.66 4.26
N ASP A 289 -2.36 -6.87 3.15
CA ASP A 289 -2.35 -5.97 1.99
C ASP A 289 -3.26 -6.57 0.91
N ASN A 290 -2.71 -6.96 -0.24
CA ASN A 290 -3.35 -7.68 -1.33
C ASN A 290 -3.02 -9.19 -1.23
N PRO A 291 -3.81 -10.01 -0.50
CA PRO A 291 -3.49 -11.43 -0.29
C PRO A 291 -3.55 -12.30 -1.55
N ARG A 292 -4.25 -11.86 -2.61
CA ARG A 292 -4.39 -12.61 -3.86
C ARG A 292 -4.90 -14.04 -3.60
N ASN A 293 -4.21 -15.07 -4.09
CA ASN A 293 -4.62 -16.47 -3.91
C ASN A 293 -4.05 -17.12 -2.64
N GLU A 294 -3.26 -16.38 -1.86
CA GLU A 294 -2.60 -16.91 -0.68
C GLU A 294 -3.44 -16.72 0.59
N ASP A 295 -3.23 -17.60 1.57
CA ASP A 295 -3.87 -17.49 2.87
C ASP A 295 -3.37 -16.25 3.65
N LYS A 296 -4.33 -15.48 4.18
CA LYS A 296 -4.06 -14.22 4.89
C LYS A 296 -3.26 -14.44 6.18
N LEU A 297 -3.54 -15.53 6.91
CA LEU A 297 -2.84 -15.82 8.16
C LEU A 297 -1.42 -16.30 7.87
N SER A 298 -1.21 -17.05 6.78
CA SER A 298 0.13 -17.43 6.32
C SER A 298 1.01 -16.19 6.10
N ILE A 299 0.54 -15.22 5.30
CA ILE A 299 1.28 -13.97 5.07
C ILE A 299 1.60 -13.23 6.38
N ILE A 300 0.62 -13.14 7.28
CA ILE A 300 0.79 -12.47 8.58
C ILE A 300 1.84 -13.20 9.43
N ASN A 301 1.80 -14.53 9.45
CA ASN A 301 2.73 -15.36 10.20
C ASN A 301 4.15 -15.28 9.64
N ASP A 302 4.32 -15.21 8.32
CA ASP A 302 5.63 -15.02 7.69
C ASP A 302 6.26 -13.68 8.07
N ILE A 303 5.47 -12.60 8.08
CA ILE A 303 5.94 -11.29 8.55
C ILE A 303 6.29 -11.38 10.04
N ALA A 304 5.41 -11.98 10.85
CA ALA A 304 5.61 -12.13 12.28
C ALA A 304 6.84 -12.97 12.64
N SER A 305 7.21 -13.95 11.81
CA SER A 305 8.38 -14.82 12.01
C SER A 305 9.71 -14.06 12.06
N GLY A 306 9.77 -12.87 11.43
CA GLY A 306 10.94 -12.00 11.47
C GLY A 306 10.95 -10.96 12.58
N ILE A 307 9.87 -10.82 13.35
CA ILE A 307 9.79 -9.85 14.45
C ILE A 307 10.78 -10.23 15.55
N VAL A 308 11.58 -9.26 16.01
CA VAL A 308 12.64 -9.51 17.02
C VAL A 308 12.33 -8.92 18.40
N LYS A 309 11.23 -8.17 18.54
CA LYS A 309 10.79 -7.57 19.82
C LYS A 309 9.34 -7.94 20.13
N ASN A 310 8.99 -8.00 21.41
CA ASN A 310 7.60 -8.17 21.85
C ASN A 310 6.79 -6.86 21.76
N ASN A 311 6.76 -6.26 20.56
CA ASN A 311 6.14 -4.96 20.30
C ASN A 311 5.19 -4.99 19.10
N TYR A 312 4.43 -6.07 18.94
CA TYR A 312 3.53 -6.21 17.80
C TYR A 312 2.19 -6.83 18.14
N SER A 313 1.22 -6.62 17.24
CA SER A 313 -0.04 -7.37 17.20
C SER A 313 -0.48 -7.62 15.77
N THR A 314 -1.27 -8.66 15.58
CA THR A 314 -1.71 -9.13 14.26
C THR A 314 -3.21 -8.92 14.08
N TYR A 315 -3.61 -8.45 12.90
CA TYR A 315 -5.01 -8.24 12.54
C TYR A 315 -5.26 -8.67 11.10
N VAL A 316 -6.19 -9.60 10.87
CA VAL A 316 -6.57 -10.02 9.52
C VAL A 316 -7.21 -8.88 8.71
N TYR A 317 -7.87 -7.93 9.36
CA TYR A 317 -8.56 -6.83 8.68
C TYR A 317 -7.77 -5.52 8.81
N ARG A 318 -7.29 -5.01 7.68
CA ARG A 318 -6.50 -3.76 7.60
C ARG A 318 -7.17 -2.56 8.27
N ALA A 319 -8.48 -2.37 8.05
CA ALA A 319 -9.23 -1.30 8.70
C ALA A 319 -9.27 -1.42 10.24
N LEU A 320 -9.28 -2.65 10.78
CA LEU A 320 -9.22 -2.87 12.21
C LEU A 320 -7.81 -2.58 12.76
N ALA A 321 -6.77 -2.99 12.04
CA ALA A 321 -5.38 -2.68 12.39
C ALA A 321 -5.15 -1.17 12.47
N ILE A 322 -5.54 -0.43 11.42
CA ILE A 322 -5.44 1.05 11.37
C ILE A 322 -6.22 1.67 12.53
N LYS A 323 -7.45 1.22 12.76
CA LYS A 323 -8.27 1.72 13.87
C LYS A 323 -7.59 1.52 15.22
N ARG A 324 -7.04 0.34 15.48
CA ARG A 324 -6.36 0.02 16.75
C ARG A 324 -5.10 0.83 16.91
N ALA A 325 -4.28 0.92 15.87
CA ALA A 325 -3.08 1.76 15.88
C ALA A 325 -3.40 3.22 16.26
N LEU A 326 -4.47 3.80 15.69
CA LEU A 326 -4.86 5.18 15.99
C LEU A 326 -5.45 5.36 17.40
N LEU A 327 -6.26 4.42 17.88
CA LEU A 327 -6.97 4.55 19.15
C LEU A 327 -6.09 4.22 20.36
N ASP A 328 -5.20 3.24 20.21
CA ASP A 328 -4.40 2.71 21.31
C ASP A 328 -3.12 3.56 21.53
N ASN A 329 -2.72 4.40 20.57
CA ASN A 329 -1.45 5.15 20.60
C ASN A 329 -1.65 6.67 20.49
N LYS A 330 -1.76 7.37 21.62
CA LYS A 330 -1.72 8.85 21.69
C LYS A 330 -0.27 9.38 21.60
N ASN A 331 -0.08 10.65 21.27
CA ASN A 331 1.25 11.28 21.11
C ASN A 331 2.17 10.46 20.19
N SER A 332 1.63 10.06 19.04
CA SER A 332 2.29 9.11 18.14
C SER A 332 2.15 9.53 16.68
N VAL A 333 3.07 9.01 15.87
CA VAL A 333 3.00 9.00 14.42
C VAL A 333 2.66 7.59 13.98
N VAL A 334 1.51 7.41 13.34
CA VAL A 334 1.04 6.14 12.83
C VAL A 334 1.30 6.08 11.32
N LEU A 335 2.36 5.36 10.94
CA LEU A 335 2.67 5.04 9.55
C LEU A 335 1.77 3.89 9.08
N ILE A 336 0.96 4.13 8.06
CA ILE A 336 0.12 3.16 7.35
C ILE A 336 0.80 2.88 6.02
N ALA A 337 1.60 1.81 5.97
CA ALA A 337 2.46 1.47 4.85
C ALA A 337 1.91 0.30 4.02
N GLY A 338 2.31 0.25 2.74
CA GLY A 338 1.99 -0.83 1.79
C GLY A 338 1.16 -0.33 0.63
N LYS A 339 -0.11 0.02 0.89
CA LYS A 339 -1.08 0.32 -0.17
C LYS A 339 -1.01 1.74 -0.73
N GLY A 340 -0.52 2.72 0.02
CA GLY A 340 -0.58 4.13 -0.38
C GLY A 340 -2.00 4.54 -0.82
N ASN A 341 -2.14 4.98 -2.07
CA ASN A 341 -3.42 5.41 -2.65
C ASN A 341 -4.15 4.29 -3.46
N GLU A 342 -3.71 3.04 -3.36
CA GLU A 342 -4.43 1.92 -3.99
C GLU A 342 -5.86 1.85 -3.46
N THR A 343 -6.84 1.99 -4.34
CA THR A 343 -8.26 2.01 -3.98
C THR A 343 -8.88 0.63 -3.92
N TYR A 344 -8.10 -0.46 -4.04
CA TYR A 344 -8.62 -1.82 -4.11
C TYR A 344 -7.79 -2.80 -3.28
N THR A 345 -8.41 -3.89 -2.83
CA THR A 345 -7.71 -5.04 -2.25
C THR A 345 -7.94 -6.28 -3.12
N GLU A 346 -6.88 -6.93 -3.62
CA GLU A 346 -7.01 -8.16 -4.39
C GLU A 346 -7.23 -9.38 -3.48
N ILE A 347 -8.38 -10.04 -3.64
CA ILE A 347 -8.76 -11.26 -2.90
C ILE A 347 -9.02 -12.38 -3.91
N ILE A 348 -8.74 -13.62 -3.50
CA ILE A 348 -8.94 -14.92 -4.17
C ILE A 348 -9.93 -14.87 -5.35
N LYS A 349 -9.52 -15.42 -6.49
CA LYS A 349 -10.42 -15.73 -7.61
C LYS A 349 -11.49 -16.73 -7.15
N LYS A 350 -12.72 -16.29 -6.91
CA LYS A 350 -13.86 -17.22 -6.77
C LYS A 350 -14.28 -17.73 -8.14
N TYR A 351 -14.22 -19.05 -8.34
CA TYR A 351 -14.85 -19.72 -9.47
C TYR A 351 -16.34 -19.89 -9.19
N TYR A 352 -17.20 -19.34 -10.04
CA TYR A 352 -18.64 -19.59 -9.99
C TYR A 352 -19.03 -20.70 -10.97
N TYR A 353 -19.79 -21.67 -10.50
CA TYR A 353 -20.42 -22.70 -11.33
C TYR A 353 -21.85 -22.25 -11.66
N ARG A 354 -22.22 -22.22 -12.94
CA ARG A 354 -23.62 -22.06 -13.36
C ARG A 354 -24.23 -23.45 -13.55
N LYS A 355 -25.42 -23.69 -12.97
CA LYS A 355 -26.26 -24.84 -13.36
C LYS A 355 -26.96 -24.49 -14.66
N ILE A 356 -26.74 -25.30 -15.70
CA ILE A 356 -27.51 -25.27 -16.95
C ILE A 356 -28.18 -26.64 -17.05
N ASN A 357 -29.50 -26.67 -17.17
CA ASN A 357 -30.31 -27.89 -17.27
C ASN A 357 -29.98 -28.94 -16.19
N GLY A 358 -29.88 -28.52 -14.92
CA GLY A 358 -29.63 -29.42 -13.79
C GLY A 358 -28.19 -29.94 -13.64
N LYS A 359 -27.32 -29.77 -14.66
CA LYS A 359 -25.91 -30.19 -14.60
C LYS A 359 -24.99 -28.99 -14.26
N ARG A 360 -23.99 -29.24 -13.39
CA ARG A 360 -22.91 -28.28 -13.11
C ARG A 360 -22.01 -28.20 -14.35
N VAL A 361 -22.06 -27.09 -15.09
CA VAL A 361 -21.16 -26.87 -16.23
C VAL A 361 -20.03 -25.95 -15.79
N ARG A 362 -18.78 -26.39 -15.99
CA ARG A 362 -17.58 -25.59 -15.77
C ARG A 362 -17.47 -24.62 -16.96
N ASN A 363 -17.90 -23.37 -16.78
CA ASN A 363 -17.70 -22.37 -17.83
C ASN A 363 -16.20 -22.05 -17.94
N ASN A 364 -15.60 -22.33 -19.10
CA ASN A 364 -14.26 -21.87 -19.48
C ASN A 364 -14.22 -20.38 -19.84
N PHE A 365 -15.34 -19.65 -19.71
CA PHE A 365 -15.33 -18.19 -19.71
C PHE A 365 -14.66 -17.69 -18.42
N LYS A 366 -13.34 -17.48 -18.53
CA LYS A 366 -12.53 -16.69 -17.61
C LYS A 366 -13.04 -15.25 -17.63
N VAL A 367 -14.10 -14.95 -16.87
CA VAL A 367 -14.39 -13.57 -16.48
C VAL A 367 -13.85 -13.41 -15.06
N PRO A 368 -12.61 -12.92 -14.87
CA PRO A 368 -12.09 -12.67 -13.54
C PRO A 368 -12.81 -11.45 -12.96
N GLN A 369 -13.95 -11.66 -12.29
CA GLN A 369 -14.36 -10.72 -11.26
C GLN A 369 -13.45 -10.96 -10.06
N ARG A 370 -12.26 -10.34 -10.07
CA ARG A 370 -11.43 -10.15 -8.88
C ARG A 370 -12.34 -9.52 -7.81
N GLY A 371 -12.42 -10.15 -6.64
CA GLY A 371 -13.20 -9.62 -5.52
C GLY A 371 -12.48 -8.43 -4.90
N TYR A 372 -12.62 -7.26 -5.50
CA TYR A 372 -12.02 -6.03 -4.96
C TYR A 372 -12.86 -5.48 -3.81
N ILE A 373 -12.26 -5.29 -2.64
CA ILE A 373 -12.79 -4.32 -1.67
C ILE A 373 -12.25 -2.96 -2.09
N LEU A 374 -13.13 -2.10 -2.61
CA LEU A 374 -12.75 -0.81 -3.17
C LEU A 374 -12.70 0.29 -2.09
N LYS A 375 -11.57 0.42 -1.36
CA LYS A 375 -11.25 1.59 -0.49
C LYS A 375 -9.74 1.76 -0.33
N SER A 376 -9.26 3.01 -0.42
CA SER A 376 -7.88 3.35 -0.10
C SER A 376 -7.64 3.42 1.42
N ASP A 377 -6.38 3.44 1.84
CA ASP A 377 -6.02 3.67 3.24
C ASP A 377 -6.48 5.05 3.72
N THR A 378 -6.43 6.05 2.84
CA THR A 378 -6.98 7.39 3.08
C THR A 378 -8.48 7.33 3.33
N ASP A 379 -9.25 6.56 2.54
CA ASP A 379 -10.71 6.39 2.77
C ASP A 379 -11.01 5.72 4.12
N ILE A 380 -10.24 4.67 4.47
CA ILE A 380 -10.37 3.96 5.75
C ILE A 380 -10.08 4.92 6.90
N LEU A 381 -8.99 5.68 6.79
CA LEU A 381 -8.56 6.66 7.77
C LEU A 381 -9.63 7.74 7.97
N SER A 382 -10.11 8.37 6.88
CA SER A 382 -11.15 9.40 6.95
C SER A 382 -12.41 8.91 7.64
N TYR A 383 -12.86 7.68 7.36
CA TYR A 383 -14.01 7.11 8.05
C TYR A 383 -13.77 6.94 9.56
N ILE A 384 -12.61 6.39 9.96
CA ILE A 384 -12.27 6.18 11.37
C ILE A 384 -12.20 7.51 12.12
N VAL A 385 -11.52 8.50 11.53
CA VAL A 385 -11.34 9.84 12.11
C VAL A 385 -12.69 10.51 12.34
N ASN A 386 -13.57 10.49 11.34
CA ASN A 386 -14.91 11.08 11.43
C ASN A 386 -15.75 10.41 12.52
N LYS A 387 -15.81 9.09 12.51
CA LYS A 387 -16.67 8.33 13.43
C LYS A 387 -16.22 8.39 14.89
N HIS A 388 -14.91 8.45 15.12
CA HIS A 388 -14.33 8.50 16.46
C HIS A 388 -13.95 9.91 16.92
N LYS A 389 -14.33 10.95 16.15
CA LYS A 389 -14.05 12.37 16.43
C LYS A 389 -12.56 12.62 16.73
N LEU A 390 -11.69 12.06 15.89
CA LEU A 390 -10.24 12.11 16.07
C LEU A 390 -9.60 13.34 15.38
N GLY A 391 -10.31 14.41 15.04
CA GLY A 391 -9.74 15.60 14.37
C GLY A 391 -10.66 16.83 14.32
N SER A 392 -10.11 17.97 13.86
CA SER A 392 -10.82 19.23 13.59
C SER A 392 -11.12 19.35 12.08
N ILE A 393 -12.38 19.52 11.71
CA ILE A 393 -12.84 19.41 10.31
C ILE A 393 -12.68 20.75 9.57
N GLN A 394 -12.02 20.78 8.41
CA GLN A 394 -12.31 21.78 7.36
C GLN A 394 -13.52 21.31 6.54
N LYS A 395 -14.59 22.11 6.50
CA LYS A 395 -15.88 21.77 5.83
C LYS A 395 -15.75 21.46 4.33
N SER A 396 -14.69 21.90 3.67
CA SER A 396 -14.44 21.72 2.22
C SER A 396 -14.16 20.27 1.83
N GLU A 397 -13.55 19.47 2.71
CA GLU A 397 -13.25 18.06 2.42
C GLU A 397 -14.53 17.19 2.43
N ILE A 398 -15.49 17.47 3.31
CA ILE A 398 -16.73 16.68 3.46
C ILE A 398 -17.56 16.62 2.17
N LYS A 399 -17.59 17.70 1.37
CA LYS A 399 -18.38 17.75 0.13
C LYS A 399 -17.78 16.88 -0.98
N LYS A 400 -16.47 16.64 -0.99
CA LYS A 400 -15.78 15.87 -2.04
C LYS A 400 -15.96 14.35 -1.88
N TYR A 401 -16.14 13.88 -0.65
CA TYR A 401 -16.24 12.44 -0.32
C TYR A 401 -17.67 11.87 -0.31
N ARG A 402 -18.71 12.73 -0.31
CA ARG A 402 -20.11 12.28 -0.36
C ARG A 402 -20.58 11.87 -1.76
N SER A 403 -19.93 12.36 -2.82
CA SER A 403 -20.43 12.19 -4.19
C SER A 403 -20.00 10.90 -4.88
N ASN A 404 -18.91 10.25 -4.44
CA ASN A 404 -18.36 9.05 -5.09
C ASN A 404 -17.93 8.00 -4.05
N ASN A 405 -18.82 7.08 -3.66
CA ASN A 405 -18.53 5.63 -3.57
C ASN A 405 -19.60 4.84 -2.76
N LYS A 406 -19.94 3.67 -3.31
CA LYS A 406 -20.84 2.67 -2.73
C LYS A 406 -20.28 2.08 -1.42
N TYR A 407 -21.13 2.13 -0.39
CA TYR A 407 -21.17 1.36 0.86
C TYR A 407 -19.83 1.03 1.56
N ILE A 408 -19.52 1.79 2.61
CA ILE A 408 -19.07 1.17 3.86
C ILE A 408 -20.33 0.52 4.43
N SER A 409 -20.44 -0.81 4.43
CA SER A 409 -21.40 -1.37 5.37
C SER A 409 -20.83 -1.07 6.75
N ASP A 410 -21.61 -0.40 7.59
CA ASP A 410 -21.19 -0.17 8.96
C ASP A 410 -20.80 -1.48 9.63
N SER A 411 -21.34 -2.64 9.21
CA SER A 411 -20.89 -3.97 9.65
C SER A 411 -19.39 -4.26 9.47
N MET A 412 -18.72 -3.68 8.46
CA MET A 412 -17.29 -3.88 8.19
C MET A 412 -16.38 -3.06 9.12
N ILE A 413 -16.88 -1.95 9.70
CA ILE A 413 -16.11 -1.06 10.59
C ILE A 413 -16.77 -0.88 11.99
N LEU A 414 -17.96 -1.43 12.19
CA LEU A 414 -18.78 -1.54 13.41
C LEU A 414 -19.53 -2.88 13.35
N ASN A 415 -18.97 -3.91 13.97
CA ASN A 415 -19.58 -4.54 15.15
C ASN A 415 -18.82 -5.81 15.52
N HIS A 416 -17.64 -5.62 16.09
CA HIS A 416 -17.19 -6.54 17.14
C HIS A 416 -17.20 -5.81 18.48
N ARG A 417 -18.40 -5.42 18.90
CA ARG A 417 -18.70 -5.40 20.34
C ARG A 417 -19.46 -6.68 20.66
N LEU A 418 -18.72 -7.77 20.74
CA LEU A 418 -19.01 -8.86 21.66
C LEU A 418 -17.68 -9.20 22.33
N ARG A 419 -17.31 -8.37 23.29
CA ARG A 419 -16.18 -8.60 24.19
C ARG A 419 -16.65 -9.68 25.16
N LEU A 420 -16.14 -10.90 25.02
CA LEU A 420 -16.55 -12.06 25.84
C LEU A 420 -15.78 -12.09 27.16
N ALA A 421 -14.50 -11.68 27.11
CA ALA A 421 -13.55 -11.42 28.18
C ALA A 421 -12.38 -10.59 27.58
N PRO A 422 -11.39 -10.11 28.34
CA PRO A 422 -10.18 -9.54 27.76
C PRO A 422 -9.51 -10.57 26.83
N ASN A 423 -9.18 -10.17 25.59
CA ASN A 423 -8.34 -10.92 24.64
C ASN A 423 -8.95 -12.07 23.81
N CYS A 424 -10.29 -12.19 23.69
CA CYS A 424 -10.95 -13.15 22.78
C CYS A 424 -11.96 -12.47 21.83
N TYR A 425 -12.02 -12.91 20.56
CA TYR A 425 -13.03 -12.48 19.56
C TYR A 425 -13.41 -13.60 18.58
N PHE A 426 -14.65 -13.58 18.09
CA PHE A 426 -15.13 -14.52 17.06
C PHE A 426 -14.90 -13.97 15.64
N GLN A 427 -14.44 -14.84 14.74
CA GLN A 427 -14.27 -14.58 13.32
C GLN A 427 -15.06 -15.62 12.51
N LYS A 428 -15.99 -15.16 11.67
CA LYS A 428 -16.74 -16.05 10.78
C LYS A 428 -15.85 -16.49 9.60
N ASN A 429 -15.64 -17.79 9.44
CA ASN A 429 -15.02 -18.40 8.29
C ASN A 429 -15.94 -18.19 7.07
N GLN A 430 -15.48 -17.42 6.09
CA GLN A 430 -16.31 -17.02 4.95
C GLN A 430 -16.45 -18.10 3.87
N THR A 431 -15.77 -19.24 4.05
CA THR A 431 -15.80 -20.37 3.10
C THR A 431 -16.74 -21.46 3.58
N SER A 432 -16.69 -21.83 4.87
CA SER A 432 -17.56 -22.85 5.48
C SER A 432 -18.81 -22.27 6.16
N GLY A 433 -18.77 -21.01 6.59
CA GLY A 433 -19.85 -20.39 7.38
C GLY A 433 -19.62 -20.48 8.88
N ASP A 434 -18.65 -21.28 9.32
CA ASP A 434 -18.31 -21.51 10.73
C ASP A 434 -17.93 -20.23 11.46
N VAL A 435 -18.15 -20.20 12.77
CA VAL A 435 -17.70 -19.11 13.64
C VAL A 435 -16.51 -19.60 14.46
N ILE A 436 -15.31 -19.10 14.16
CA ILE A 436 -14.06 -19.49 14.81
C ILE A 436 -13.76 -18.53 15.96
N LEU A 437 -13.45 -19.05 17.14
CA LEU A 437 -12.99 -18.27 18.29
C LEU A 437 -11.48 -18.04 18.17
N ILE A 438 -11.04 -16.78 18.27
CA ILE A 438 -9.62 -16.40 18.20
C ILE A 438 -9.25 -15.73 19.53
N SER A 439 -8.21 -16.24 20.20
CA SER A 439 -7.65 -15.69 21.43
C SER A 439 -6.15 -15.39 21.29
N SER A 440 -5.67 -14.37 22.01
CA SER A 440 -4.22 -14.11 22.13
C SER A 440 -3.56 -15.19 23.01
N PRO A 441 -2.35 -15.69 22.70
CA PRO A 441 -1.74 -16.79 23.46
C PRO A 441 -1.31 -16.32 24.86
N GLY A 442 -1.53 -17.12 25.91
CA GLY A 442 -0.88 -16.84 27.21
C GLY A 442 -1.41 -17.49 28.50
N ASN A 443 -2.53 -18.20 28.55
CA ASN A 443 -3.02 -18.78 29.82
C ASN A 443 -3.28 -20.30 29.72
N LYS A 444 -2.61 -21.10 30.57
CA LYS A 444 -2.72 -22.57 30.58
C LYS A 444 -4.09 -23.08 31.05
N GLU A 445 -4.79 -22.34 31.91
CA GLU A 445 -6.18 -22.68 32.31
C GLU A 445 -7.15 -22.56 31.12
N TRP A 446 -6.85 -21.66 30.18
CA TRP A 446 -7.69 -21.43 29.00
C TRP A 446 -7.70 -22.60 28.02
N TYR A 447 -6.58 -23.27 27.79
CA TYR A 447 -6.55 -24.45 26.90
C TYR A 447 -7.46 -25.58 27.40
N LYS A 448 -7.59 -25.72 28.72
CA LYS A 448 -8.52 -26.67 29.34
C LYS A 448 -9.97 -26.23 29.11
N MET A 449 -10.26 -24.94 29.26
CA MET A 449 -11.58 -24.35 28.99
C MET A 449 -11.98 -24.43 27.50
N GLU A 450 -11.04 -24.20 26.58
CA GLU A 450 -11.23 -24.27 25.13
C GLU A 450 -11.54 -25.71 24.69
N SER A 451 -10.81 -26.69 25.23
CA SER A 451 -11.05 -28.11 24.96
C SER A 451 -12.42 -28.57 25.46
N GLU A 452 -12.82 -28.20 26.68
CA GLU A 452 -14.15 -28.52 27.22
C GLU A 452 -15.27 -27.85 26.44
N PHE A 453 -15.10 -26.57 26.07
CA PHE A 453 -16.09 -25.81 25.32
C PHE A 453 -16.24 -26.32 23.88
N THR A 454 -15.13 -26.64 23.21
CA THR A 454 -15.12 -27.23 21.86
C THR A 454 -15.75 -28.62 21.85
N SER A 455 -15.52 -29.42 22.90
CA SER A 455 -16.15 -30.73 23.07
C SER A 455 -17.67 -30.64 23.25
N ILE A 456 -18.15 -29.66 24.03
CA ILE A 456 -19.58 -29.41 24.21
C ILE A 456 -20.23 -28.97 22.90
N LEU A 457 -19.60 -28.06 22.16
CA LEU A 457 -20.10 -27.62 20.85
C LEU A 457 -20.12 -28.75 19.82
N LYS A 458 -19.06 -29.57 19.75
CA LYS A 458 -19.04 -30.76 18.89
C LYS A 458 -20.16 -31.74 19.24
N THR A 459 -20.35 -32.03 20.52
CA THR A 459 -21.43 -32.93 20.96
C THR A 459 -22.81 -32.41 20.60
N MET A 460 -23.01 -31.09 20.59
CA MET A 460 -24.26 -30.48 20.15
C MET A 460 -24.48 -30.60 18.64
N MET A 461 -23.43 -30.37 17.86
CA MET A 461 -23.45 -30.48 16.40
C MET A 461 -23.65 -31.93 15.94
N ASP A 462 -22.94 -32.88 16.55
CA ASP A 462 -22.98 -34.30 16.18
C ASP A 462 -24.31 -34.99 16.53
N LYS A 463 -25.01 -34.52 17.57
CA LYS A 463 -26.24 -35.18 18.08
C LYS A 463 -27.53 -34.43 17.76
N ASN A 464 -27.47 -33.33 16.99
CA ASN A 464 -28.63 -32.52 16.62
C ASN A 464 -29.51 -32.16 17.86
N LEU A 465 -28.86 -31.92 19.00
CA LEU A 465 -29.54 -31.80 20.30
C LEU A 465 -30.42 -30.54 20.35
N ARG A 466 -31.63 -30.68 20.90
CA ARG A 466 -32.54 -29.53 21.04
C ARG A 466 -31.99 -28.57 22.11
N PHE A 467 -32.21 -27.27 21.92
CA PHE A 467 -31.72 -26.19 22.79
C PHE A 467 -32.06 -26.37 24.29
N SER A 468 -33.16 -27.06 24.60
CA SER A 468 -33.56 -27.42 25.98
C SER A 468 -32.56 -28.34 26.69
N GLU A 469 -31.84 -29.19 25.96
CA GLU A 469 -30.85 -30.12 26.52
C GLU A 469 -29.49 -29.44 26.75
N PHE A 470 -29.12 -28.47 25.90
CA PHE A 470 -27.95 -27.61 26.10
C PHE A 470 -28.05 -26.84 27.43
N LYS A 471 -29.22 -26.26 27.71
CA LYS A 471 -29.48 -25.50 28.96
C LYS A 471 -29.20 -26.34 30.21
N LYS A 472 -29.67 -27.59 30.25
CA LYS A 472 -29.43 -28.52 31.38
C LYS A 472 -27.94 -28.87 31.59
N LYS A 473 -27.15 -28.95 30.52
CA LYS A 473 -25.71 -29.23 30.62
C LYS A 473 -24.91 -27.97 30.98
N SER A 474 -25.30 -26.81 30.44
CA SER A 474 -24.60 -25.54 30.67
C SER A 474 -24.75 -25.02 32.10
N ASP A 475 -25.90 -25.29 32.74
CA ASP A 475 -26.16 -24.88 34.13
C ASP A 475 -25.28 -25.66 35.16
N LYS A 476 -24.58 -26.72 34.73
CA LYS A 476 -23.59 -27.44 35.57
C LYS A 476 -22.19 -26.81 35.56
N LEU A 477 -21.91 -25.85 34.68
CA LEU A 477 -20.63 -25.15 34.60
C LEU A 477 -20.63 -23.96 35.58
N LYS A 478 -19.99 -24.13 36.74
CA LYS A 478 -20.09 -23.22 37.90
C LYS A 478 -19.23 -21.93 37.83
N HIS A 479 -18.54 -21.63 36.73
CA HIS A 479 -17.70 -20.42 36.64
C HIS A 479 -18.45 -19.22 36.03
N ASN A 480 -18.31 -18.03 36.64
CA ASN A 480 -18.96 -16.77 36.21
C ASN A 480 -18.67 -16.38 34.75
N GLU A 481 -17.51 -16.81 34.22
CA GLU A 481 -17.12 -16.56 32.84
C GLU A 481 -17.92 -17.41 31.85
N TYR A 482 -18.29 -18.65 32.22
CA TYR A 482 -19.17 -19.50 31.41
C TYR A 482 -20.58 -18.92 31.32
N GLN A 483 -21.11 -18.35 32.40
CA GLN A 483 -22.43 -17.71 32.39
C GLN A 483 -22.49 -16.50 31.45
N THR A 484 -21.40 -15.74 31.35
CA THR A 484 -21.26 -14.61 30.42
C THR A 484 -21.17 -15.08 28.97
N LEU A 485 -20.42 -16.14 28.70
CA LEU A 485 -20.31 -16.79 27.40
C LEU A 485 -21.67 -17.35 26.93
N ILE A 486 -22.38 -18.08 27.80
CA ILE A 486 -23.71 -18.63 27.55
C ILE A 486 -24.73 -17.52 27.30
N LYS A 487 -24.69 -16.42 28.06
CA LYS A 487 -25.57 -15.25 27.86
C LYS A 487 -25.36 -14.59 26.49
N ASN A 488 -24.13 -14.53 26.00
CA ASN A 488 -23.82 -13.96 24.69
C ASN A 488 -24.22 -14.89 23.54
N ILE A 489 -24.07 -16.21 23.72
CA ILE A 489 -24.57 -17.22 22.77
C ILE A 489 -26.10 -17.18 22.67
N ARG A 490 -26.82 -16.98 23.79
CA ARG A 490 -28.28 -16.77 23.80
C ARG A 490 -28.72 -15.60 22.93
N VAL A 491 -27.93 -14.52 22.87
CA VAL A 491 -28.21 -13.35 22.02
C VAL A 491 -28.00 -13.68 20.55
N LEU A 492 -26.97 -14.47 20.22
CA LEU A 492 -26.67 -14.87 18.84
C LEU A 492 -27.73 -15.81 18.26
N ILE A 493 -28.20 -16.78 19.05
CA ILE A 493 -29.26 -17.72 18.64
C ILE A 493 -30.61 -17.00 18.48
N ARG A 494 -30.99 -16.13 19.42
CA ARG A 494 -32.26 -15.35 19.33
C ARG A 494 -32.31 -14.39 18.14
N LYS A 495 -31.16 -13.91 17.67
CA LYS A 495 -31.05 -13.02 16.49
C LYS A 495 -30.99 -13.78 15.16
N GLN A 496 -31.19 -15.12 15.16
CA GLN A 496 -31.05 -15.98 13.97
C GLN A 496 -29.72 -15.83 13.21
N LEU A 497 -28.66 -15.34 13.88
CA LEU A 497 -27.33 -15.17 13.27
C LEU A 497 -26.55 -16.49 13.17
N LEU A 498 -27.13 -17.57 13.68
CA LEU A 498 -26.62 -18.95 13.66
C LEU A 498 -27.49 -19.90 12.81
N LEU A 499 -28.47 -19.41 12.06
CA LEU A 499 -29.32 -20.27 11.24
C LEU A 499 -28.87 -20.27 9.79
N THR A 500 -28.32 -21.39 9.34
CA THR A 500 -28.84 -22.19 8.22
C THR A 500 -27.99 -23.46 8.05
N ASP A 501 -28.57 -24.58 8.47
CA ASP A 501 -28.55 -26.00 8.03
C ASP A 501 -27.38 -26.63 7.24
N ASN A 502 -26.23 -25.99 7.06
CA ASN A 502 -24.99 -26.64 6.62
C ASN A 502 -23.79 -25.86 7.16
N ILE A 503 -23.50 -26.09 8.44
CA ILE A 503 -22.24 -25.74 9.12
C ILE A 503 -21.61 -27.07 9.51
#